data_AF-A0A1V5F1P0-F1
#
_entry.id   AF-A0A1V5F1P0-F1
#
_cell.length_a   1.000
_cell.length_b   1.000
_cell.length_c   1.000
_cell.angle_alpha   90.00
_cell.angle_beta   90.00
_cell.angle_gamma   90.00
#
_symmetry.space_group_name_H-M   'P 1'
#
loop_
_entity.id
_entity.type
_entity.pdbx_description
1 polymer ?
#
loop_
_entity_poly.entity_id
_entity_poly.type
_entity_poly.pdbx_seq_one_letter_code
_entity_poly.pdbx_strand_id
1 'polypeptide(L)'
;MLLSSPNKIFSFFLLLALFLLPACDNRPKNVLSKKEMVKMLTEYHLLHGTLQTTNQYYTPEGTLYFESLLKKHGITKAEFDSSMVWYAKNPKKFERIYAEVLQNLNHLREDIVKGKFRSPDSILPGIEISNLWNLHPSYRFTPDSARTKLPFKIQQPYLMTQDVYELQFLERIAPEDSCVDPYVVMKIHYANGKTDSIFQKTFNDSILRRYTLRLRARFPYKVDSVTGLLLGCKQYNGNFNVQLDSIRLLRYFVPQWQDSLKQVVEKNAAPPQKIQTKTIRPKEN
;
A
#
# COMPACT_ATOMS: atom_id res chain seq x y z
N MET A 1 24.71 23.43 61.69
CA MET A 1 23.53 24.28 61.91
C MET A 1 23.20 24.96 60.58
N LEU A 2 22.37 24.33 59.73
CA LEU A 2 21.94 24.89 58.44
C LEU A 2 20.45 25.21 58.57
N LEU A 3 20.15 26.44 58.95
CA LEU A 3 18.78 26.96 58.98
C LEU A 3 18.28 27.11 57.54
N SER A 4 17.58 26.08 57.05
CA SER A 4 16.77 26.18 55.83
C SER A 4 15.66 27.21 56.10
N SER A 5 15.75 28.37 55.45
CA SER A 5 14.78 29.46 55.61
C SER A 5 13.38 28.99 55.20
N PRO A 6 12.37 29.00 56.09
CA PRO A 6 11.00 28.51 55.80
C PRO A 6 10.33 29.23 54.61
N ASN A 7 10.81 30.43 54.26
CA ASN A 7 10.28 31.24 53.15
C ASN A 7 10.55 30.64 51.76
N LYS A 8 11.61 29.84 51.58
CA LYS A 8 11.92 29.22 50.27
C LYS A 8 11.02 28.02 50.00
N ILE A 9 10.70 27.24 51.04
CA ILE A 9 9.80 26.10 50.97
C ILE A 9 8.36 26.60 50.75
N PHE A 10 7.94 27.63 51.49
CA PHE A 10 6.63 28.26 51.30
C PHE A 10 6.47 28.89 49.90
N SER A 11 7.50 29.57 49.40
CA SER A 11 7.51 30.12 48.03
C SER A 11 7.43 29.02 46.97
N PHE A 12 8.09 27.87 47.18
CA PHE A 12 8.00 26.72 46.28
C PHE A 12 6.58 26.11 46.26
N PHE A 13 5.94 25.95 47.43
CA PHE A 13 4.55 25.47 47.49
C PHE A 13 3.54 26.49 46.92
N LEU A 14 3.79 27.79 47.07
CA LEU A 14 2.95 28.85 46.48
C LEU A 14 3.05 28.87 44.94
N LEU A 15 4.26 28.68 44.39
CA LEU A 15 4.49 28.54 42.95
C LEU A 15 3.84 27.26 42.41
N LEU A 16 3.94 26.14 43.13
CA LEU A 16 3.30 24.88 42.75
C LEU A 16 1.76 24.97 42.79
N ALA A 17 1.21 25.71 43.76
CA ALA A 17 -0.23 25.97 43.85
C ALA A 17 -0.75 26.87 42.71
N LEU A 18 0.07 27.80 42.20
CA LEU A 18 -0.28 28.62 41.03
C LEU A 18 -0.39 27.81 39.73
N PHE A 19 0.35 26.71 39.60
CA PHE A 19 0.24 25.79 38.45
C PHE A 19 -0.95 24.82 38.54
N LEU A 20 -1.64 24.78 39.69
CA LEU A 20 -2.80 23.90 39.91
C LEU A 20 -4.15 24.59 39.72
N LEU A 21 -4.18 25.87 39.31
CA LEU A 21 -5.44 26.52 38.94
C LEU A 21 -5.99 25.85 37.66
N PRO A 22 -7.10 25.10 37.72
CA PRO A 22 -7.73 24.62 36.50
C PRO A 22 -8.15 25.85 35.68
N ALA A 23 -7.77 25.87 34.41
CA ALA A 23 -8.28 26.88 33.48
C ALA A 23 -9.80 26.76 33.47
N CYS A 24 -10.48 27.71 34.11
CA CYS A 24 -11.92 27.73 34.26
C CYS A 24 -12.52 28.10 32.89
N ASP A 25 -12.84 27.09 32.09
CA ASP A 25 -13.54 27.28 30.82
C ASP A 25 -15.05 27.27 31.12
N ASN A 26 -15.79 28.31 30.71
CA ASN A 26 -17.26 28.44 30.81
C ASN A 26 -18.01 27.44 29.89
N ARG A 27 -17.44 26.26 29.72
CA ARG A 27 -17.90 25.19 28.83
C ARG A 27 -18.81 24.26 29.64
N PRO A 28 -20.01 23.91 29.13
CA PRO A 28 -20.86 22.89 29.74
C PRO A 28 -20.12 21.57 29.94
N LYS A 29 -20.50 20.81 30.97
CA LYS A 29 -19.83 19.54 31.31
C LYS A 29 -19.90 18.50 30.17
N ASN A 30 -20.95 18.53 29.36
CA ASN A 30 -21.21 17.61 28.24
C ASN A 30 -20.63 18.08 26.88
N VAL A 31 -19.89 19.18 26.86
CA VAL A 31 -19.20 19.68 25.66
C VAL A 31 -17.74 19.30 25.77
N LEU A 32 -17.11 18.74 24.75
CA LEU A 32 -15.69 18.36 24.72
C LEU A 32 -14.77 19.56 24.90
N SER A 33 -13.66 19.36 25.60
CA SER A 33 -12.65 20.40 25.80
C SER A 33 -11.97 20.68 24.47
N LYS A 34 -11.27 21.81 24.36
CA LYS A 34 -10.51 22.14 23.15
C LYS A 34 -9.62 20.99 22.71
N LYS A 35 -8.86 20.39 23.63
CA LYS A 35 -7.91 19.30 23.35
C LYS A 35 -8.61 18.02 22.87
N GLU A 36 -9.72 17.65 23.51
CA GLU A 36 -10.54 16.50 23.12
C GLU A 36 -11.15 16.72 21.74
N MET A 37 -11.69 17.92 21.48
CA MET A 37 -12.30 18.28 20.21
C MET A 37 -11.27 18.28 19.06
N VAL A 38 -10.07 18.84 19.27
CA VAL A 38 -8.98 18.80 18.29
C VAL A 38 -8.63 17.36 17.93
N LYS A 39 -8.45 16.49 18.92
CA LYS A 39 -8.08 15.08 18.70
C LYS A 39 -9.20 14.32 17.95
N MET A 40 -10.44 14.50 18.40
CA MET A 40 -11.62 13.88 17.80
C MET A 40 -11.78 14.33 16.35
N LEU A 41 -11.79 15.64 16.08
CA LEU A 41 -11.99 16.18 14.73
C LEU A 41 -10.87 15.80 13.76
N THR A 42 -9.63 15.73 14.24
CA THR A 42 -8.49 15.27 13.42
C THR A 42 -8.75 13.84 12.91
N GLU A 43 -9.11 12.92 13.80
CA GLU A 43 -9.37 11.53 13.42
C GLU A 43 -10.68 11.37 12.64
N TYR A 44 -11.70 12.19 12.96
CA TYR A 44 -12.96 12.22 12.22
C TYR A 44 -12.75 12.61 10.76
N HIS A 45 -11.99 13.68 10.49
CA HIS A 45 -11.71 14.10 9.11
C HIS A 45 -10.87 13.07 8.34
N LEU A 46 -9.94 12.39 9.01
CA LEU A 46 -9.17 11.29 8.42
C LEU A 46 -10.08 10.10 8.05
N LEU A 47 -10.95 9.68 8.97
CA LEU A 47 -11.92 8.61 8.74
C LEU A 47 -12.89 8.98 7.62
N HIS A 48 -13.46 10.18 7.68
CA HIS A 48 -14.39 10.70 6.68
C HIS A 48 -13.74 10.71 5.30
N GLY A 49 -12.53 11.26 5.17
CA GLY A 49 -11.79 11.26 3.91
C GLY A 49 -11.55 9.85 3.37
N THR A 50 -11.18 8.91 4.25
CA THR A 50 -10.97 7.49 3.88
C THR A 50 -12.26 6.87 3.34
N LEU A 51 -13.37 6.97 4.08
CA LEU A 51 -14.66 6.39 3.69
C LEU A 51 -15.24 7.02 2.42
N GLN A 52 -14.98 8.30 2.18
CA GLN A 52 -15.35 8.97 0.92
C GLN A 52 -14.55 8.39 -0.26
N THR A 53 -13.23 8.21 -0.10
CA THR A 53 -12.39 7.63 -1.18
C THR A 53 -12.72 6.17 -1.50
N THR A 54 -13.30 5.43 -0.56
CA THR A 54 -13.70 4.02 -0.76
C THR A 54 -15.18 3.85 -1.08
N ASN A 55 -15.95 4.93 -1.24
CA ASN A 55 -17.42 4.91 -1.41
C ASN A 55 -18.17 4.18 -0.27
N GLN A 56 -17.61 4.15 0.94
CA GLN A 56 -18.19 3.47 2.11
C GLN A 56 -18.88 4.44 3.09
N TYR A 57 -18.88 5.74 2.81
CA TYR A 57 -19.39 6.73 3.76
C TYR A 57 -20.89 6.55 4.09
N TYR A 58 -21.72 6.24 3.08
CA TYR A 58 -23.17 6.08 3.25
C TYR A 58 -23.59 4.63 3.53
N THR A 59 -22.65 3.72 3.82
CA THR A 59 -22.97 2.32 4.08
C THR A 59 -23.14 2.04 5.58
N PRO A 60 -23.82 0.95 5.97
CA PRO A 60 -23.88 0.52 7.38
C PRO A 60 -22.48 0.37 8.01
N GLU A 61 -21.50 -0.09 7.25
CA GLU A 61 -20.11 -0.23 7.69
C GLU A 61 -19.48 1.14 8.00
N GLY A 62 -19.74 2.16 7.17
CA GLY A 62 -19.33 3.55 7.42
C GLY A 62 -19.81 4.07 8.78
N THR A 63 -21.05 3.73 9.16
CA THR A 63 -21.63 4.09 10.46
C THR A 63 -20.90 3.39 11.61
N LEU A 64 -20.61 2.09 11.48
CA LEU A 64 -19.89 1.32 12.50
C LEU A 64 -18.47 1.85 12.76
N TYR A 65 -17.78 2.34 11.72
CA TYR A 65 -16.48 2.97 11.89
C TYR A 65 -16.55 4.28 12.68
N PHE A 66 -17.57 5.11 12.44
CA PHE A 66 -17.78 6.33 13.21
C PHE A 66 -18.12 6.03 14.68
N GLU A 67 -18.98 5.03 14.94
CA GLU A 67 -19.28 4.58 16.31
C GLU A 67 -18.03 4.07 17.04
N SER A 68 -17.19 3.31 16.33
CA SER A 68 -15.91 2.82 16.87
C SER A 68 -14.95 3.96 17.19
N LEU A 69 -14.95 5.02 16.37
CA LEU A 69 -14.17 6.23 16.63
C LEU A 69 -14.65 6.96 17.89
N LEU A 70 -15.95 7.15 18.06
CA LEU A 70 -16.52 7.74 19.27
C LEU A 70 -16.12 6.94 20.52
N LYS A 71 -16.23 5.60 20.46
CA LYS A 71 -15.81 4.70 21.54
C LYS A 71 -14.32 4.82 21.87
N LYS A 72 -13.46 4.95 20.86
CA LYS A 72 -12.00 5.14 21.04
C LYS A 72 -11.67 6.41 21.83
N HIS A 73 -12.42 7.48 21.64
CA HIS A 73 -12.25 8.72 22.40
C HIS A 73 -13.01 8.72 23.73
N GLY A 74 -13.78 7.67 24.02
CA GLY A 74 -14.56 7.57 25.26
C GLY A 74 -15.74 8.55 25.31
N ILE A 75 -16.29 8.93 24.15
CA ILE A 75 -17.35 9.93 24.01
C ILE A 75 -18.60 9.32 23.39
N THR A 76 -19.76 9.85 23.75
CA THR A 76 -21.03 9.49 23.12
C THR A 76 -21.31 10.36 21.89
N LYS A 77 -22.19 9.88 21.00
CA LYS A 77 -22.67 10.68 19.87
C LYS A 77 -23.32 11.99 20.34
N ALA A 78 -24.11 11.94 21.41
CA ALA A 78 -24.79 13.11 21.96
C ALA A 78 -23.81 14.16 22.48
N GLU A 79 -22.70 13.76 23.13
CA GLU A 79 -21.65 14.68 23.58
C GLU A 79 -20.92 15.30 22.39
N PHE A 80 -20.61 14.52 21.36
CA PHE A 80 -19.98 15.04 20.14
C PHE A 80 -20.89 16.06 19.42
N ASP A 81 -22.16 15.71 19.20
CA ASP A 81 -23.14 16.58 18.53
C ASP A 81 -23.38 17.87 19.34
N SER A 82 -23.51 17.74 20.66
CA SER A 82 -23.63 18.89 21.57
C SER A 82 -22.41 19.81 21.50
N SER A 83 -21.22 19.21 21.38
CA SER A 83 -19.96 19.95 21.26
C SER A 83 -19.87 20.70 19.95
N MET A 84 -20.24 20.06 18.84
CA MET A 84 -20.29 20.70 17.52
C MET A 84 -21.22 21.93 17.53
N VAL A 85 -22.43 21.79 18.09
CA VAL A 85 -23.39 22.91 18.21
C VAL A 85 -22.83 24.03 19.08
N TRP A 86 -22.20 23.70 20.21
CA TRP A 86 -21.65 24.69 21.11
C TRP A 86 -20.47 25.45 20.48
N TYR A 87 -19.52 24.75 19.84
CA TYR A 87 -18.39 25.40 19.17
C TYR A 87 -18.82 26.21 17.94
N ALA A 88 -19.83 25.76 17.19
CA ALA A 88 -20.41 26.55 16.09
C ALA A 88 -20.96 27.91 16.58
N LYS A 89 -21.51 27.97 17.80
CA LYS A 89 -21.95 29.22 18.45
C LYS A 89 -20.81 30.05 19.05
N ASN A 90 -19.59 29.50 19.09
CA ASN A 90 -18.39 30.14 19.65
C ASN A 90 -17.26 30.20 18.59
N PRO A 91 -17.43 30.99 17.51
CA PRO A 91 -16.58 30.91 16.32
C PRO A 91 -15.09 31.13 16.60
N LYS A 92 -14.72 32.07 17.48
CA LYS A 92 -13.32 32.30 17.89
C LYS A 92 -12.66 31.07 18.55
N LYS A 93 -13.43 30.30 19.34
CA LYS A 93 -12.92 29.06 19.95
C LYS A 93 -12.80 27.97 18.89
N PHE A 94 -13.76 27.91 17.97
CA PHE A 94 -13.81 26.89 16.93
C PHE A 94 -12.71 27.06 15.88
N GLU A 95 -12.42 28.30 15.50
CA GLU A 95 -11.31 28.66 14.60
C GLU A 95 -9.97 28.15 15.17
N ARG A 96 -9.71 28.36 16.46
CA ARG A 96 -8.50 27.85 17.13
C ARG A 96 -8.43 26.32 17.14
N ILE A 97 -9.56 25.65 17.29
CA ILE A 97 -9.63 24.19 17.17
C ILE A 97 -9.25 23.76 15.76
N TYR A 98 -9.87 24.36 14.74
CA TYR A 98 -9.60 24.00 13.36
C TYR A 98 -8.18 24.34 12.91
N ALA A 99 -7.58 25.43 13.41
CA ALA A 99 -6.17 25.73 13.17
C ALA A 99 -5.26 24.58 13.64
N GLU A 100 -5.50 24.05 14.84
CA GLU A 100 -4.75 22.90 15.37
C GLU A 100 -5.08 21.58 14.64
N VAL A 101 -6.34 21.36 14.25
CA VAL A 101 -6.73 20.22 13.42
C VAL A 101 -5.98 20.24 12.09
N LEU A 102 -5.95 21.39 11.40
CA LEU A 102 -5.22 21.56 10.15
C LEU A 102 -3.72 21.37 10.34
N GLN A 103 -3.15 21.87 11.44
CA GLN A 103 -1.74 21.63 11.78
C GLN A 103 -1.45 20.13 11.96
N ASN A 104 -2.31 19.40 12.69
CA ASN A 104 -2.15 17.96 12.88
C ASN A 104 -2.26 17.19 11.56
N LEU A 105 -3.22 17.55 10.71
CA LEU A 105 -3.40 16.93 9.40
C LEU A 105 -2.23 17.22 8.46
N ASN A 106 -1.70 18.45 8.48
CA ASN A 106 -0.52 18.82 7.70
C ASN A 106 0.72 18.09 8.20
N HIS A 107 0.91 18.00 9.52
CA HIS A 107 2.02 17.23 10.09
C HIS A 107 1.90 15.74 9.76
N LEU A 108 0.70 15.17 9.80
CA LEU A 108 0.44 13.80 9.37
C LEU A 108 0.78 13.62 7.88
N ARG A 109 0.36 14.56 7.02
CA ARG A 109 0.72 14.56 5.60
C ARG A 109 2.23 14.63 5.40
N GLU A 110 2.92 15.51 6.12
CA GLU A 110 4.38 15.59 6.07
C GLU A 110 5.04 14.30 6.53
N ASP A 111 4.58 13.72 7.62
CA ASP A 111 5.06 12.43 8.12
C ASP A 111 4.81 11.31 7.10
N ILE A 112 3.69 11.33 6.38
CA ILE A 112 3.41 10.41 5.27
C ILE A 112 4.38 10.64 4.11
N VAL A 113 4.61 11.89 3.70
CA VAL A 113 5.55 12.25 2.63
C VAL A 113 7.00 11.88 3.00
N LYS A 114 7.38 12.10 4.26
CA LYS A 114 8.67 11.68 4.85
C LYS A 114 8.71 10.17 5.10
N GLY A 115 7.57 9.49 5.01
CA GLY A 115 7.42 8.04 5.06
C GLY A 115 7.49 7.38 6.43
N LYS A 116 7.17 8.13 7.48
CA LYS A 116 7.11 7.68 8.89
C LYS A 116 6.02 6.62 9.14
N PHE A 117 4.97 6.58 8.31
CA PHE A 117 3.83 5.67 8.42
C PHE A 117 3.77 4.62 7.30
N ARG A 118 4.89 4.32 6.65
CA ARG A 118 4.97 3.32 5.57
C ARG A 118 4.61 1.92 6.10
N SER A 119 3.37 1.49 5.86
CA SER A 119 2.98 0.07 5.92
C SER A 119 3.48 -0.65 4.66
N PRO A 120 3.88 -1.93 4.73
CA PRO A 120 4.27 -2.76 3.57
C PRO A 120 3.27 -2.78 2.39
N ASP A 121 2.03 -2.34 2.63
CA ASP A 121 0.91 -2.48 1.70
C ASP A 121 0.32 -1.17 1.16
N SER A 122 0.86 0.01 1.52
CA SER A 122 0.34 1.30 1.01
C SER A 122 1.01 1.73 -0.29
N ILE A 123 0.19 1.99 -1.31
CA ILE A 123 0.58 2.38 -2.67
C ILE A 123 0.80 3.92 -2.69
N LEU A 124 2.05 4.36 -2.99
CA LEU A 124 2.60 5.76 -3.10
C LEU A 124 3.16 6.36 -1.79
N PRO A 125 4.22 7.22 -1.75
CA PRO A 125 5.37 7.49 -2.63
C PRO A 125 6.66 6.84 -2.07
N GLY A 126 7.34 6.04 -2.90
CA GLY A 126 8.45 5.18 -2.49
C GLY A 126 8.57 3.94 -3.37
N ILE A 127 7.53 3.66 -4.17
CA ILE A 127 7.62 2.74 -5.29
C ILE A 127 8.35 3.44 -6.44
N GLU A 128 9.54 2.95 -6.78
CA GLU A 128 10.22 3.27 -8.02
C GLU A 128 9.70 2.37 -9.15
N ILE A 129 9.66 2.93 -10.35
CA ILE A 129 9.23 2.25 -11.56
C ILE A 129 10.42 2.16 -12.50
N SER A 130 10.80 0.95 -12.89
CA SER A 130 11.80 0.74 -13.95
C SER A 130 11.18 -0.03 -15.12
N ASN A 131 11.45 0.43 -16.34
CA ASN A 131 11.11 -0.33 -17.53
C ASN A 131 12.18 -1.39 -17.77
N LEU A 132 11.80 -2.65 -17.67
CA LEU A 132 12.66 -3.81 -17.89
C LEU A 132 12.60 -4.31 -19.34
N TRP A 133 11.71 -3.79 -20.17
CA TRP A 133 11.60 -4.22 -21.57
C TRP A 133 12.84 -3.81 -22.35
N ASN A 134 13.54 -4.81 -22.91
CA ASN A 134 14.79 -4.63 -23.64
C ASN A 134 14.74 -5.20 -25.07
N LEU A 135 13.53 -5.53 -25.56
CA LEU A 135 13.29 -5.96 -26.93
C LEU A 135 12.64 -4.82 -27.74
N HIS A 136 12.36 -5.05 -29.02
CA HIS A 136 11.69 -4.04 -29.84
C HIS A 136 10.31 -3.72 -29.26
N PRO A 137 9.91 -2.44 -29.18
CA PRO A 137 8.67 -2.03 -28.49
C PRO A 137 7.40 -2.26 -29.32
N SER A 138 7.53 -2.59 -30.60
CA SER A 138 6.41 -2.80 -31.53
C SER A 138 6.73 -3.88 -32.55
N TYR A 139 5.73 -4.56 -33.07
CA TYR A 139 5.88 -5.55 -34.13
C TYR A 139 4.70 -5.46 -35.07
N ARG A 140 4.94 -5.68 -36.35
CA ARG A 140 3.90 -5.79 -37.36
C ARG A 140 4.14 -7.03 -38.19
N PHE A 141 3.16 -7.91 -38.20
CA PHE A 141 3.16 -9.14 -38.96
C PHE A 141 2.04 -9.05 -39.99
N THR A 142 2.39 -9.35 -41.23
CA THR A 142 1.48 -9.42 -42.39
C THR A 142 1.14 -10.88 -42.69
N PRO A 143 0.11 -11.16 -43.50
CA PRO A 143 -0.26 -12.53 -43.90
C PRO A 143 0.91 -13.39 -44.40
N ASP A 144 1.92 -12.79 -45.03
CA ASP A 144 3.12 -13.48 -45.55
C ASP A 144 4.19 -13.75 -44.47
N SER A 145 4.00 -13.23 -43.26
CA SER A 145 4.95 -13.38 -42.15
C SER A 145 4.90 -14.78 -41.56
N ALA A 146 6.06 -15.38 -41.28
CA ALA A 146 6.13 -16.64 -40.56
C ALA A 146 5.55 -16.52 -39.14
N ARG A 147 4.77 -17.53 -38.71
CA ARG A 147 4.12 -17.51 -37.39
C ARG A 147 5.14 -17.36 -36.27
N THR A 148 4.97 -16.32 -35.47
CA THR A 148 5.84 -16.00 -34.34
C THR A 148 5.03 -15.96 -33.06
N LYS A 149 5.51 -16.60 -31.99
CA LYS A 149 4.85 -16.58 -30.67
C LYS A 149 5.36 -15.44 -29.75
N LEU A 150 6.47 -14.80 -30.15
CA LEU A 150 7.11 -13.68 -29.46
C LEU A 150 7.36 -13.94 -27.95
N PRO A 151 8.25 -14.90 -27.61
CA PRO A 151 8.65 -15.12 -26.23
C PRO A 151 9.58 -14.01 -25.74
N PHE A 152 9.55 -13.73 -24.44
CA PHE A 152 10.55 -12.89 -23.79
C PHE A 152 11.04 -13.52 -22.49
N LYS A 153 12.28 -13.18 -22.12
CA LYS A 153 12.88 -13.54 -20.83
C LYS A 153 13.71 -12.38 -20.32
N ILE A 154 13.34 -11.87 -19.16
CA ILE A 154 14.10 -10.87 -18.41
C ILE A 154 14.71 -11.56 -17.20
N GLN A 155 16.03 -11.59 -17.15
CA GLN A 155 16.81 -12.15 -16.06
C GLN A 155 17.81 -11.09 -15.63
N GLN A 156 17.61 -10.54 -14.43
CA GLN A 156 18.42 -9.45 -13.89
C GLN A 156 18.73 -9.74 -12.42
N PRO A 157 19.94 -9.43 -11.92
CA PRO A 157 20.34 -9.77 -10.55
C PRO A 157 19.55 -8.98 -9.49
N TYR A 158 18.96 -7.85 -9.87
CA TYR A 158 18.19 -6.97 -8.99
C TYR A 158 16.69 -7.30 -8.93
N LEU A 159 16.21 -8.35 -9.61
CA LEU A 159 14.81 -8.78 -9.45
C LEU A 159 14.59 -9.31 -8.03
N MET A 160 13.55 -8.83 -7.36
CA MET A 160 13.32 -9.14 -5.95
C MET A 160 11.92 -9.70 -5.70
N THR A 161 11.80 -10.46 -4.61
CA THR A 161 10.49 -10.82 -4.05
C THR A 161 9.73 -9.56 -3.63
N GLN A 162 8.41 -9.61 -3.57
CA GLN A 162 7.48 -8.51 -3.31
C GLN A 162 7.40 -7.40 -4.37
N ASP A 163 8.33 -7.34 -5.31
CA ASP A 163 8.19 -6.48 -6.48
C ASP A 163 6.95 -6.85 -7.31
N VAL A 164 6.42 -5.87 -8.03
CA VAL A 164 5.30 -6.07 -8.96
C VAL A 164 5.77 -5.87 -10.39
N TYR A 165 5.51 -6.84 -11.24
CA TYR A 165 5.83 -6.83 -12.66
C TYR A 165 4.54 -6.64 -13.45
N GLU A 166 4.55 -5.68 -14.36
CA GLU A 166 3.39 -5.31 -15.18
C GLU A 166 3.77 -5.25 -16.65
N LEU A 167 3.21 -6.17 -17.43
CA LEU A 167 3.34 -6.19 -18.87
C LEU A 167 2.21 -5.37 -19.49
N GLN A 168 2.55 -4.32 -20.22
CA GLN A 168 1.62 -3.47 -20.94
C GLN A 168 1.93 -3.49 -22.43
N PHE A 169 0.91 -3.59 -23.28
CA PHE A 169 1.05 -3.45 -24.72
C PHE A 169 -0.30 -3.14 -25.37
N LEU A 170 -0.25 -2.67 -26.61
CA LEU A 170 -1.38 -2.58 -27.51
C LEU A 170 -1.32 -3.74 -28.50
N GLU A 171 -2.45 -4.39 -28.75
CA GLU A 171 -2.55 -5.47 -29.71
C GLU A 171 -3.80 -5.33 -30.58
N ARG A 172 -3.64 -5.62 -31.87
CA ARG A 172 -4.71 -5.83 -32.84
C ARG A 172 -4.38 -7.09 -33.63
N ILE A 173 -5.26 -8.08 -33.59
CA ILE A 173 -5.18 -9.29 -34.40
C ILE A 173 -6.30 -9.22 -35.44
N ALA A 174 -5.99 -9.41 -36.72
CA ALA A 174 -7.00 -9.36 -37.77
C ALA A 174 -7.89 -10.61 -37.75
N PRO A 175 -9.18 -10.52 -38.15
CA PRO A 175 -10.10 -11.65 -38.21
C PRO A 175 -9.61 -12.83 -39.05
N GLU A 176 -8.83 -12.54 -40.09
CA GLU A 176 -8.21 -13.54 -40.95
C GLU A 176 -7.03 -14.27 -40.31
N ASP A 177 -6.53 -13.84 -39.14
CA ASP A 177 -5.53 -14.58 -38.37
C ASP A 177 -6.12 -15.93 -37.95
N SER A 178 -5.42 -16.98 -38.34
CA SER A 178 -5.89 -18.36 -38.19
C SER A 178 -5.66 -18.95 -36.79
N CYS A 179 -5.26 -18.12 -35.81
CA CYS A 179 -5.05 -18.60 -34.46
C CYS A 179 -6.34 -18.98 -33.74
N VAL A 180 -6.38 -20.19 -33.21
CA VAL A 180 -7.42 -20.64 -32.29
C VAL A 180 -7.00 -20.37 -30.86
N ASP A 181 -7.87 -19.69 -30.11
CA ASP A 181 -7.64 -19.23 -28.73
C ASP A 181 -6.31 -18.48 -28.59
N PRO A 182 -6.17 -17.28 -29.17
CA PRO A 182 -4.97 -16.48 -28.95
C PRO A 182 -4.92 -16.01 -27.49
N TYR A 183 -3.71 -15.98 -26.93
CA TYR A 183 -3.50 -15.62 -25.53
C TYR A 183 -2.12 -15.02 -25.29
N VAL A 184 -2.04 -14.26 -24.21
CA VAL A 184 -0.78 -13.78 -23.64
C VAL A 184 -0.58 -14.40 -22.26
N VAL A 185 0.67 -14.69 -21.91
CA VAL A 185 1.04 -15.18 -20.58
C VAL A 185 2.29 -14.48 -20.08
N MET A 186 2.32 -14.19 -18.79
CA MET A 186 3.51 -13.74 -18.07
C MET A 186 3.74 -14.63 -16.86
N LYS A 187 4.99 -14.95 -16.57
CA LYS A 187 5.40 -15.84 -15.48
C LYS A 187 6.56 -15.24 -14.69
N ILE A 188 6.58 -15.52 -13.39
CA ILE A 188 7.71 -15.24 -12.49
C ILE A 188 8.28 -16.58 -12.05
N HIS A 189 9.54 -16.83 -12.38
CA HIS A 189 10.28 -18.02 -11.97
C HIS A 189 11.14 -17.70 -10.75
N TYR A 190 11.12 -18.59 -9.76
CA TYR A 190 11.88 -18.44 -8.53
C TYR A 190 13.01 -19.48 -8.48
N ALA A 191 14.12 -19.13 -7.81
CA ALA A 191 15.31 -19.98 -7.76
C ALA A 191 15.06 -21.36 -7.10
N ASN A 192 14.00 -21.52 -6.31
CA ASN A 192 13.61 -22.80 -5.71
C ASN A 192 12.73 -23.67 -6.63
N GLY A 193 12.55 -23.29 -7.90
CA GLY A 193 11.74 -24.01 -8.88
C GLY A 193 10.24 -23.66 -8.88
N LYS A 194 9.74 -22.87 -7.91
CA LYS A 194 8.35 -22.37 -7.96
C LYS A 194 8.18 -21.41 -9.15
N THR A 195 6.96 -21.33 -9.66
CA THR A 195 6.58 -20.39 -10.71
C THR A 195 5.19 -19.82 -10.40
N ASP A 196 5.05 -18.49 -10.52
CA ASP A 196 3.74 -17.82 -10.52
C ASP A 196 3.41 -17.38 -11.95
N SER A 197 2.14 -17.34 -12.34
CA SER A 197 1.75 -17.02 -13.71
C SER A 197 0.39 -16.35 -13.82
N ILE A 198 0.26 -15.46 -14.78
CA ILE A 198 -1.00 -14.85 -15.20
C ILE A 198 -1.15 -15.05 -16.70
N PHE A 199 -2.37 -15.38 -17.13
CA PHE A 199 -2.70 -15.48 -18.55
C PHE A 199 -3.92 -14.62 -18.85
N GLN A 200 -4.03 -14.17 -20.10
CA GLN A 200 -5.19 -13.45 -20.59
C GLN A 200 -5.47 -13.87 -22.03
N LYS A 201 -6.74 -14.14 -22.34
CA LYS A 201 -7.18 -14.42 -23.70
C LYS A 201 -7.18 -13.12 -24.52
N THR A 202 -6.77 -13.22 -25.78
CA THR A 202 -6.83 -12.12 -26.74
C THR A 202 -7.84 -12.42 -27.84
N PHE A 203 -8.07 -11.49 -28.76
CA PHE A 203 -9.16 -11.58 -29.73
C PHE A 203 -8.71 -11.17 -31.14
N ASN A 204 -9.05 -12.01 -32.11
CA ASN A 204 -8.85 -11.80 -33.55
C ASN A 204 -10.10 -11.17 -34.19
N ASP A 205 -10.38 -9.92 -33.83
CA ASP A 205 -11.55 -9.17 -34.28
C ASP A 205 -11.21 -7.77 -34.82
N SER A 206 -9.93 -7.53 -35.12
CA SER A 206 -9.40 -6.24 -35.60
C SER A 206 -9.53 -5.04 -34.64
N ILE A 207 -10.02 -5.24 -33.42
CA ILE A 207 -10.11 -4.17 -32.43
C ILE A 207 -8.75 -4.02 -31.73
N LEU A 208 -8.22 -2.79 -31.75
CA LEU A 208 -7.00 -2.45 -31.01
C LEU A 208 -7.30 -2.36 -29.52
N ARG A 209 -6.66 -3.19 -28.71
CA ARG A 209 -6.86 -3.25 -27.26
C ARG A 209 -5.57 -3.01 -26.50
N ARG A 210 -5.70 -2.37 -25.33
CA ARG A 210 -4.64 -2.29 -24.33
C ARG A 210 -4.74 -3.49 -23.40
N TYR A 211 -3.68 -4.28 -23.34
CA TYR A 211 -3.53 -5.37 -22.40
C TYR A 211 -2.63 -4.95 -21.24
N THR A 212 -2.95 -5.40 -20.04
CA THR A 212 -2.19 -5.12 -18.81
C THR A 212 -2.23 -6.34 -17.91
N LEU A 213 -1.11 -7.05 -17.84
CA LEU A 213 -0.95 -8.24 -17.01
C LEU A 213 -0.05 -7.89 -15.84
N ARG A 214 -0.52 -8.10 -14.61
CA ARG A 214 0.18 -7.68 -13.39
C ARG A 214 0.38 -8.87 -12.45
N LEU A 215 1.63 -9.12 -12.06
CA LEU A 215 1.99 -10.14 -11.07
C LEU A 215 2.87 -9.56 -9.97
N ARG A 216 2.56 -9.90 -8.72
CA ARG A 216 3.45 -9.65 -7.57
C ARG A 216 4.32 -10.87 -7.34
N ALA A 217 5.61 -10.69 -7.07
CA ALA A 217 6.53 -11.77 -6.69
C ALA A 217 6.27 -12.22 -5.24
N ARG A 218 5.14 -12.89 -4.98
CA ARG A 218 4.62 -13.13 -3.63
C ARG A 218 5.44 -14.10 -2.79
N PHE A 219 6.23 -14.99 -3.41
CA PHE A 219 6.98 -15.98 -2.66
C PHE A 219 8.32 -15.41 -2.17
N PRO A 220 8.75 -15.74 -0.92
CA PRO A 220 9.93 -15.16 -0.30
C PRO A 220 11.23 -15.85 -0.76
N TYR A 221 11.36 -16.10 -2.05
CA TYR A 221 12.53 -16.70 -2.69
C TYR A 221 13.11 -15.74 -3.74
N LYS A 222 14.37 -15.95 -4.11
CA LYS A 222 15.01 -15.18 -5.19
C LYS A 222 14.18 -15.30 -6.46
N VAL A 223 13.85 -14.17 -7.07
CA VAL A 223 13.28 -14.15 -8.42
C VAL A 223 14.42 -14.42 -9.40
N ASP A 224 14.33 -15.53 -10.14
CA ASP A 224 15.32 -15.91 -11.13
C ASP A 224 15.08 -15.17 -12.45
N SER A 225 13.83 -15.20 -12.94
CA SER A 225 13.48 -14.53 -14.19
C SER A 225 11.99 -14.23 -14.30
N VAL A 226 11.67 -13.19 -15.08
CA VAL A 226 10.31 -12.92 -15.56
C VAL A 226 10.25 -13.27 -17.04
N THR A 227 9.32 -14.15 -17.41
CA THR A 227 9.16 -14.61 -18.80
C THR A 227 7.75 -14.39 -19.28
N GLY A 228 7.54 -14.48 -20.58
CA GLY A 228 6.20 -14.49 -21.14
C GLY A 228 6.17 -14.79 -22.62
N LEU A 229 4.95 -14.83 -23.14
CA LEU A 229 4.62 -15.10 -24.52
C LEU A 229 3.49 -14.15 -24.92
N LEU A 230 3.74 -13.27 -25.89
CA LEU A 230 2.77 -12.26 -26.31
C LEU A 230 1.76 -12.80 -27.34
N LEU A 231 2.23 -13.62 -28.29
CA LEU A 231 1.42 -14.15 -29.40
C LEU A 231 1.16 -15.65 -29.25
N GLY A 232 0.73 -16.03 -28.04
CA GLY A 232 0.35 -17.40 -27.72
C GLY A 232 -0.82 -17.87 -28.57
N CYS A 233 -0.78 -19.14 -28.96
CA CYS A 233 -1.78 -19.73 -29.85
C CYS A 233 -1.85 -21.24 -29.62
N LYS A 234 -3.06 -21.79 -29.45
CA LYS A 234 -3.23 -23.23 -29.24
C LYS A 234 -3.10 -24.01 -30.53
N GLN A 235 -3.74 -23.54 -31.60
CA GLN A 235 -3.73 -24.16 -32.94
C GLN A 235 -3.67 -23.06 -34.01
N TYR A 236 -3.05 -23.34 -35.15
CA TYR A 236 -2.77 -22.37 -36.19
C TYR A 236 -2.85 -23.03 -37.58
N ASN A 237 -3.51 -22.37 -38.52
CA ASN A 237 -3.85 -22.96 -39.82
C ASN A 237 -3.34 -22.15 -41.05
N GLY A 238 -2.41 -21.20 -40.88
CA GLY A 238 -1.62 -20.66 -42.01
C GLY A 238 -1.59 -19.14 -42.18
N ASN A 239 -2.58 -18.39 -41.69
CA ASN A 239 -2.62 -16.93 -41.79
C ASN A 239 -2.18 -16.25 -40.50
N PHE A 240 -1.28 -15.27 -40.59
CA PHE A 240 -0.78 -14.48 -39.47
C PHE A 240 -0.93 -12.99 -39.77
N ASN A 241 -1.72 -12.25 -39.00
CA ASN A 241 -1.88 -10.80 -39.21
C ASN A 241 -2.11 -10.10 -37.88
N VAL A 242 -1.02 -9.55 -37.34
CA VAL A 242 -1.00 -8.99 -35.98
C VAL A 242 -0.17 -7.72 -35.92
N GLN A 243 -0.69 -6.73 -35.22
CA GLN A 243 0.02 -5.53 -34.81
C GLN A 243 0.17 -5.53 -33.29
N LEU A 244 1.41 -5.38 -32.83
CA LEU A 244 1.76 -5.10 -31.44
C LEU A 244 2.44 -3.74 -31.36
N ASP A 245 2.11 -2.96 -30.34
CA ASP A 245 2.71 -1.64 -30.14
C ASP A 245 2.84 -1.30 -28.65
N SER A 246 3.70 -0.32 -28.34
CA SER A 246 3.88 0.22 -27.00
C SER A 246 4.16 -0.84 -25.93
N ILE A 247 4.93 -1.88 -26.28
CA ILE A 247 5.26 -2.96 -25.36
C ILE A 247 6.20 -2.43 -24.27
N ARG A 248 5.80 -2.63 -23.02
CA ARG A 248 6.56 -2.25 -21.82
C ARG A 248 6.41 -3.33 -20.76
N LEU A 249 7.49 -3.58 -20.03
CA LEU A 249 7.48 -4.43 -18.84
C LEU A 249 7.95 -3.58 -17.68
N LEU A 250 7.03 -3.13 -16.86
CA LEU A 250 7.31 -2.23 -15.76
C LEU A 250 7.52 -3.05 -14.48
N ARG A 251 8.63 -2.80 -13.79
CA ARG A 251 8.87 -3.26 -12.43
C ARG A 251 8.57 -2.11 -11.48
N TYR A 252 7.66 -2.38 -10.57
CA TYR A 252 7.33 -1.51 -9.44
C TYR A 252 7.95 -2.13 -8.19
N PHE A 253 8.86 -1.39 -7.55
CA PHE A 253 9.59 -1.89 -6.39
C PHE A 253 9.82 -0.77 -5.38
N VAL A 254 10.00 -1.12 -4.11
CA VAL A 254 10.31 -0.14 -3.06
C VAL A 254 11.81 -0.23 -2.75
N PRO A 255 12.65 0.78 -3.09
CA PRO A 255 14.09 0.74 -2.87
C PRO A 255 14.46 0.49 -1.41
N GLN A 256 13.73 1.10 -0.48
CA GLN A 256 14.03 1.00 0.96
C GLN A 256 13.83 -0.41 1.52
N TRP A 257 13.11 -1.30 0.83
CA TRP A 257 12.88 -2.67 1.28
C TRP A 257 13.86 -3.67 0.66
N GLN A 258 14.61 -3.29 -0.37
CA GLN A 258 15.39 -4.25 -1.16
C GLN A 258 16.43 -4.98 -0.30
N ASP A 259 17.10 -4.29 0.63
CA ASP A 259 18.09 -4.91 1.53
C ASP A 259 17.44 -5.91 2.50
N SER A 260 16.31 -5.56 3.11
CA SER A 260 15.58 -6.46 4.02
C SER A 260 15.03 -7.68 3.27
N LEU A 261 14.50 -7.49 2.05
CA LEU A 261 14.00 -8.56 1.21
C LEU A 261 15.13 -9.51 0.77
N LYS A 262 16.33 -8.96 0.49
CA LYS A 262 17.51 -9.75 0.20
C LYS A 262 17.90 -10.67 1.36
N GLN A 263 17.90 -10.16 2.60
CA GLN A 263 18.16 -10.99 3.79
C GLN A 263 17.14 -12.13 3.95
N VAL A 264 15.86 -11.87 3.68
CA VAL A 264 14.80 -12.90 3.72
C VAL A 264 15.08 -13.98 2.67
N VAL A 265 15.43 -13.58 1.45
CA VAL A 265 15.76 -14.50 0.36
C VAL A 265 16.99 -15.34 0.69
N GLU A 266 18.05 -14.74 1.23
CA GLU A 266 19.28 -15.44 1.65
C GLU A 266 18.99 -16.46 2.75
N LYS A 267 18.21 -16.08 3.77
CA LYS A 267 17.77 -16.99 4.83
C LYS A 267 16.99 -18.19 4.29
N ASN A 268 16.11 -17.96 3.31
CA ASN A 268 15.29 -19.02 2.70
C ASN A 268 16.04 -19.85 1.65
N ALA A 269 17.23 -19.42 1.22
CA ALA A 269 18.12 -20.19 0.36
C ALA A 269 19.02 -21.14 1.15
N ALA A 270 19.24 -20.90 2.45
CA ALA A 270 20.05 -21.75 3.30
C ALA A 270 19.34 -23.10 3.60
N PRO A 271 20.06 -24.24 3.59
CA PRO A 271 19.49 -25.51 4.03
C PRO A 271 19.04 -25.42 5.50
N PRO A 272 17.97 -26.14 5.90
CA PRO A 272 17.42 -26.04 7.25
C PRO A 272 18.50 -26.36 8.29
N GLN A 273 18.71 -25.44 9.24
CA GLN A 273 19.58 -25.68 10.38
C GLN A 273 19.02 -26.84 11.20
N LYS A 274 19.80 -27.94 11.32
CA LYS A 274 19.47 -29.07 12.20
C LYS A 274 19.37 -28.54 13.64
N ILE A 275 18.15 -28.54 14.19
CA ILE A 275 17.94 -28.30 15.62
C ILE A 275 18.60 -29.47 16.36
N GLN A 276 19.65 -29.19 17.14
CA GLN A 276 20.20 -30.16 18.07
C GLN A 276 19.21 -30.33 19.22
N THR A 277 18.37 -31.35 19.13
CA THR A 277 17.55 -31.80 20.27
C THR A 277 18.49 -32.33 21.33
N LYS A 278 18.71 -31.56 22.40
CA LYS A 278 19.31 -32.08 23.65
C LYS A 278 18.33 -33.11 24.21
N THR A 279 18.66 -34.39 24.10
CA THR A 279 17.94 -35.47 24.78
C THR A 279 18.09 -35.29 26.28
N ILE A 280 17.05 -34.81 26.94
CA ILE A 280 16.94 -34.84 28.40
C ILE A 280 16.54 -36.28 28.77
N ARG A 281 17.46 -37.02 29.38
CA ARG A 281 17.16 -38.36 29.92
C ARG A 281 16.20 -38.22 31.11
N PRO A 282 15.12 -39.02 31.20
CA PRO A 282 14.29 -39.07 32.39
C PRO A 282 15.07 -39.65 33.57
N LYS A 283 14.87 -39.09 34.76
CA LYS A 283 15.30 -39.73 36.02
C LYS A 283 14.36 -40.90 36.29
N GLU A 284 14.93 -42.10 36.44
CA GLU A 284 14.24 -43.24 37.03
C GLU A 284 13.98 -42.96 38.52
N ASN A 285 12.72 -43.16 38.92
CA ASN A 285 12.31 -43.38 40.31
C ASN A 285 11.69 -44.77 40.37
#